data_AF-A0A835B906-F1
#
_entry.id   AF-A0A835B906-F1
#
_cell.length_a   1.000
_cell.length_b   1.000
_cell.length_c   1.000
_cell.angle_alpha   90.00
_cell.angle_beta   90.00
_cell.angle_gamma   90.00
#
_symmetry.space_group_name_H-M   'P 1'
#
loop_
_entity.id
_entity.type
_entity.pdbx_description
1 polymer ?
#
loop_
_entity_poly.entity_id
_entity_poly.type
_entity_poly.pdbx_seq_one_letter_code
_entity_poly.pdbx_strand_id
1 'polypeptide(L)'
;MISSIEQKLTEKSQSSPDQGLRFMFLMNNLYVMQQLLRHSASEFVLESHMQILTNKIDDYMRDYLEASWAPVLSCLYCTAPPRLGRDSPFDKFKKEFQKTYSTQKLWPVRNPELRKKLRNTITDKVISGMTKYLVDNTTTIRQRVELTVEVEEMEKMLQEIFEG
;
A
#
# COMPACT_ATOMS: atom_id res chain seq x y z
N MET A 1 2.18 27.63 7.17
CA MET A 1 0.80 27.15 7.47
C MET A 1 0.67 25.65 7.22
N ILE A 2 0.98 25.15 6.02
CA ILE A 2 0.95 23.69 5.72
C ILE A 2 1.85 22.88 6.65
N SER A 3 3.08 23.34 6.91
CA SER A 3 4.00 22.69 7.85
C SER A 3 3.45 22.57 9.28
N SER A 4 2.78 23.60 9.78
CA SER A 4 2.21 23.60 11.13
C SER A 4 1.00 22.68 11.27
N ILE A 5 0.19 22.54 10.21
CA ILE A 5 -0.96 21.62 10.19
C ILE A 5 -0.45 20.18 10.11
N GLU A 6 0.50 19.92 9.22
CA GLU A 6 1.12 18.61 9.10
C GLU A 6 1.74 18.16 10.42
N GLN A 7 2.51 19.01 11.10
CA GLN A 7 3.11 18.66 12.39
C GLN A 7 2.05 18.18 13.38
N LYS A 8 0.93 18.90 13.51
CA LYS A 8 -0.19 18.50 14.38
C LYS A 8 -0.83 17.17 13.94
N LEU A 9 -0.94 16.93 12.63
CA LEU A 9 -1.44 15.66 12.11
C LEU A 9 -0.49 14.50 12.42
N THR A 10 0.82 14.73 12.31
CA THR A 10 1.87 13.75 12.64
C THR A 10 1.90 13.45 14.13
N GLU A 11 1.73 14.44 14.99
CA GLU A 11 1.59 14.24 16.44
C GLU A 11 0.33 13.41 16.75
N LYS A 12 -0.80 13.74 16.11
CA LYS A 12 -2.06 13.00 16.30
C LYS A 12 -1.99 11.56 15.79
N SER A 13 -1.28 11.31 14.69
CA SER A 13 -1.16 9.97 14.11
C SER A 13 -0.40 9.01 15.04
N GLN A 14 0.47 9.50 15.93
CA GLN A 14 1.20 8.65 16.89
C GLN A 14 0.30 7.86 17.85
N SER A 15 -0.97 8.24 17.99
CA SER A 15 -1.95 7.47 18.77
C SER A 15 -2.25 6.09 18.19
N SER A 16 -2.04 5.88 16.88
CA SER A 16 -2.18 4.58 16.25
C SER A 16 -0.89 3.77 16.43
N PRO A 17 -0.93 2.51 16.90
CA PRO A 17 0.27 1.67 16.98
C PRO A 17 0.74 1.17 15.61
N ASP A 18 -0.18 1.05 14.64
CA ASP A 18 0.11 0.58 13.28
C ASP A 18 0.69 1.71 12.43
N GLN A 19 1.95 1.56 11.99
CA GLN A 19 2.66 2.55 11.21
C GLN A 19 2.01 2.79 9.82
N GLY A 20 1.50 1.75 9.18
CA GLY A 20 0.77 1.88 7.92
C GLY A 20 -0.49 2.74 8.08
N LEU A 21 -1.23 2.55 9.18
CA LEU A 21 -2.42 3.34 9.50
C LEU A 21 -2.07 4.81 9.80
N ARG A 22 -0.89 5.09 10.39
CA ARG A 22 -0.40 6.47 10.58
C ARG A 22 -0.25 7.18 9.24
N PHE A 23 0.43 6.55 8.29
CA PHE A 23 0.63 7.12 6.96
C PHE A 23 -0.68 7.24 6.18
N MET A 24 -1.58 6.26 6.32
CA MET A 24 -2.92 6.34 5.74
C MET A 24 -3.71 7.55 6.26
N PHE A 25 -3.66 7.77 7.58
CA PHE A 25 -4.28 8.95 8.21
C PHE A 25 -3.69 10.24 7.64
N LEU A 26 -2.37 10.34 7.50
CA LEU A 26 -1.71 11.52 6.96
C LEU A 26 -2.12 11.78 5.50
N MET A 27 -2.08 10.76 4.64
CA MET A 27 -2.52 10.88 3.23
C MET A 27 -3.98 11.33 3.11
N ASN A 28 -4.89 10.74 3.88
CA ASN A 28 -6.31 11.12 3.89
C ASN A 28 -6.49 12.62 4.22
N ASN A 29 -5.82 13.10 5.27
CA ASN A 29 -5.94 14.51 5.68
C ASN A 29 -5.29 15.47 4.68
N LEU A 30 -4.14 15.12 4.10
CA LEU A 30 -3.51 15.94 3.07
C LEU A 30 -4.34 16.02 1.79
N TYR A 31 -5.02 14.95 1.39
CA TYR A 31 -5.95 14.98 0.26
C TYR A 31 -7.14 15.91 0.52
N VAL A 32 -7.71 15.91 1.73
CA VAL A 32 -8.76 16.87 2.11
C VAL A 32 -8.22 18.30 2.05
N MET A 33 -6.99 18.52 2.54
CA MET A 33 -6.35 19.84 2.47
C MET A 33 -6.15 20.32 1.02
N GLN A 34 -5.71 19.43 0.12
CA GLN A 34 -5.61 19.74 -1.30
C GLN A 34 -6.97 20.14 -1.89
N GLN A 35 -8.03 19.41 -1.59
CA GLN A 35 -9.38 19.74 -2.06
C GLN A 35 -9.85 21.10 -1.56
N LEU A 36 -9.67 21.39 -0.27
CA LEU A 36 -10.05 22.69 0.29
C LEU A 36 -9.29 23.85 -0.37
N LEU A 37 -7.98 23.71 -0.56
CA LEU A 37 -7.15 24.72 -1.22
C LEU A 37 -7.60 24.98 -2.66
N ARG A 38 -7.95 23.92 -3.42
CA ARG A 38 -8.50 24.07 -4.78
C ARG A 38 -9.78 24.91 -4.83
N HIS A 39 -10.59 24.88 -3.76
CA HIS A 39 -11.84 25.63 -3.70
C HIS A 39 -11.69 27.05 -3.12
N SER A 40 -10.64 27.33 -2.35
CA SER A 40 -10.54 28.58 -1.58
C SER A 40 -9.36 29.48 -1.95
N ALA A 41 -8.40 29.03 -2.77
CA ALA A 41 -7.16 29.76 -3.03
C ALA A 41 -7.16 30.50 -4.38
N SER A 42 -6.44 31.63 -4.42
CA SER A 42 -6.05 32.30 -5.68
C SER A 42 -5.09 31.41 -6.48
N GLU A 43 -5.18 31.47 -7.81
CA GLU A 43 -4.46 30.62 -8.77
C GLU A 43 -2.94 30.58 -8.54
N PHE A 44 -2.31 31.71 -8.20
CA PHE A 44 -0.86 31.79 -7.95
C PHE A 44 -0.42 31.12 -6.64
N VAL A 45 -1.24 31.20 -5.58
CA VAL A 45 -0.96 30.53 -4.29
C VAL A 45 -1.20 29.03 -4.41
N LEU A 46 -2.11 28.63 -5.30
CA LEU A 46 -2.53 27.25 -5.49
C LEU A 46 -1.38 26.36 -5.98
N GLU A 47 -0.64 26.76 -7.02
CA GLU A 47 0.33 25.86 -7.67
C GLU A 47 1.48 25.41 -6.75
N SER A 48 2.15 26.37 -6.08
CA SER A 48 3.28 26.09 -5.18
C SER A 48 2.88 25.22 -3.99
N HIS A 49 1.74 25.49 -3.36
CA HIS A 49 1.25 24.73 -2.21
C HIS A 49 0.73 23.35 -2.62
N MET A 50 0.10 23.24 -3.80
CA MET A 50 -0.36 21.96 -4.34
C MET A 50 0.81 21.03 -4.65
N GLN A 51 1.91 21.54 -5.19
CA GLN A 51 3.10 20.73 -5.44
C GLN A 51 3.69 20.18 -4.13
N ILE A 52 3.81 21.03 -3.10
CA ILE A 52 4.31 20.62 -1.77
C ILE A 52 3.44 19.51 -1.18
N LEU A 53 2.11 19.64 -1.26
CA LEU A 53 1.19 18.63 -0.75
C LEU A 53 1.28 17.33 -1.53
N THR A 54 1.39 17.40 -2.87
CA THR A 54 1.52 16.21 -3.72
C THR A 54 2.77 15.43 -3.38
N ASN A 55 3.92 16.11 -3.26
CA ASN A 55 5.19 15.47 -2.88
C ASN A 55 5.07 14.75 -1.53
N LYS A 56 4.42 15.37 -0.55
CA LYS A 56 4.23 14.76 0.78
C LYS A 56 3.31 13.55 0.76
N ILE A 57 2.25 13.60 -0.03
CA ILE A 57 1.37 12.45 -0.22
C ILE A 57 2.16 11.29 -0.85
N ASP A 58 3.01 11.58 -1.83
CA ASP A 58 3.85 10.56 -2.47
C ASP A 58 4.88 9.99 -1.50
N ASP A 59 5.48 10.82 -0.65
CA ASP A 59 6.38 10.38 0.43
C ASP A 59 5.66 9.46 1.42
N TYR A 60 4.49 9.85 1.91
CA TYR A 60 3.70 9.00 2.81
C TYR A 60 3.19 7.73 2.14
N MET A 61 2.91 7.75 0.84
CA MET A 61 2.54 6.55 0.09
C MET A 61 3.70 5.57 0.02
N ARG A 62 4.92 6.06 -0.26
CA ARG A 62 6.13 5.24 -0.23
C ARG A 62 6.37 4.64 1.15
N ASP A 63 6.29 5.44 2.21
CA ASP A 63 6.53 4.98 3.57
C ASP A 63 5.44 3.99 4.05
N TYR A 64 4.19 4.21 3.63
CA TYR A 64 3.09 3.26 3.83
C TYR A 64 3.35 1.91 3.16
N LEU A 65 3.80 1.91 1.90
CA LEU A 65 4.14 0.68 1.17
C LEU A 65 5.30 -0.05 1.84
N GLU A 66 6.29 0.69 2.33
CA GLU A 66 7.41 0.11 3.06
C GLU A 66 6.98 -0.50 4.39
N ALA A 67 6.15 0.20 5.17
CA ALA A 67 5.67 -0.29 6.46
C ALA A 67 4.71 -1.48 6.32
N SER A 68 3.86 -1.49 5.29
CA SER A 68 2.72 -2.42 5.21
C SER A 68 2.92 -3.57 4.22
N TRP A 69 3.58 -3.32 3.09
CA TRP A 69 3.65 -4.28 1.98
C TRP A 69 5.05 -4.84 1.73
N ALA A 70 6.12 -4.13 2.12
CA ALA A 70 7.48 -4.68 2.04
C ALA A 70 7.66 -5.94 2.91
N PRO A 71 7.14 -6.04 4.15
CA PRO A 71 7.23 -7.26 4.94
C PRO A 71 6.52 -8.45 4.27
N VAL A 72 5.36 -8.21 3.65
CA VAL A 72 4.61 -9.22 2.88
C VAL A 72 5.48 -9.76 1.75
N LEU A 73 6.04 -8.87 0.93
CA LEU A 73 6.89 -9.22 -0.21
C LEU A 73 8.20 -9.89 0.21
N SER A 74 8.77 -9.53 1.37
CA SER A 74 9.99 -10.14 1.89
C SER A 74 9.84 -11.65 2.13
N CYS A 75 8.61 -12.14 2.34
CA CYS A 75 8.33 -13.57 2.50
C CYS A 75 8.71 -14.38 1.26
N LEU A 76 8.62 -13.79 0.06
CA LEU A 76 8.98 -14.43 -1.21
C LEU A 76 10.50 -14.65 -1.35
N TYR A 77 11.31 -13.84 -0.68
CA TYR A 77 12.77 -13.86 -0.81
C TYR A 77 13.47 -14.50 0.40
N CYS A 78 12.71 -14.98 1.38
CA CYS A 78 13.26 -15.63 2.56
C CYS A 78 13.86 -17.01 2.19
N THR A 79 15.18 -17.07 2.05
CA THR A 79 15.97 -18.24 1.64
C THR A 79 16.22 -19.29 2.74
N ALA A 80 15.62 -19.13 3.92
CA ALA A 80 15.84 -20.07 5.02
C ALA A 80 15.43 -21.49 4.57
N PRO A 81 16.33 -22.50 4.65
CA PRO A 81 16.04 -23.85 4.17
C PRO A 81 14.76 -24.36 4.84
N PRO A 82 13.82 -24.95 4.07
CA PRO A 82 12.65 -25.58 4.64
C PRO A 82 13.11 -26.77 5.49
N ARG A 83 13.29 -26.55 6.79
CA ARG A 83 13.33 -27.65 7.76
C ARG A 83 11.95 -28.31 7.75
N LEU A 84 11.91 -29.63 7.93
CA LEU A 84 10.68 -30.41 7.99
C LEU A 84 9.60 -29.68 8.82
N GLY A 85 8.46 -29.38 8.20
CA GLY A 85 7.31 -28.71 8.82
C GLY A 85 7.26 -27.18 8.70
N ARG A 86 8.17 -26.52 7.97
CA ARG A 86 8.16 -25.07 7.77
C ARG A 86 7.45 -24.69 6.46
N ASP A 87 6.54 -23.71 6.52
CA ASP A 87 5.85 -23.13 5.36
C ASP A 87 6.84 -22.73 4.24
N SER A 88 6.47 -22.96 2.98
CA SER A 88 7.24 -22.45 1.85
C SER A 88 7.26 -20.91 1.84
N PRO A 89 8.25 -20.26 1.18
CA PRO A 89 8.26 -18.81 1.01
C PRO A 89 6.92 -18.27 0.49
N PHE A 90 6.32 -18.99 -0.47
CA PHE A 90 5.04 -18.63 -1.04
C PHE A 90 3.87 -18.80 -0.06
N ASP A 91 3.84 -19.88 0.73
CA ASP A 91 2.79 -20.06 1.75
C ASP A 91 2.83 -18.98 2.83
N LYS A 92 4.04 -18.56 3.25
CA LYS A 92 4.20 -17.43 4.17
C LYS A 92 3.69 -16.12 3.55
N PHE A 93 4.06 -15.88 2.29
CA PHE A 93 3.57 -14.73 1.55
C PHE A 93 2.04 -14.71 1.50
N LYS A 94 1.38 -15.83 1.17
CA LYS A 94 -0.09 -15.90 1.16
C LYS A 94 -0.69 -15.55 2.52
N LYS A 95 -0.15 -16.11 3.62
CA LYS A 95 -0.66 -15.86 4.97
C LYS A 95 -0.54 -14.38 5.35
N GLU A 96 0.62 -13.76 5.11
CA GLU A 96 0.81 -12.34 5.40
C GLU A 96 0.03 -11.42 4.45
N PHE A 97 -0.14 -11.82 3.18
CA PHE A 97 -1.00 -11.13 2.22
C PHE A 97 -2.45 -11.12 2.70
N GLN A 98 -3.00 -12.29 3.04
CA GLN A 98 -4.39 -12.41 3.51
C GLN A 98 -4.64 -11.59 4.78
N LYS A 99 -3.73 -11.67 5.75
CA LYS A 99 -3.80 -10.88 6.99
C LYS A 99 -3.79 -9.38 6.70
N THR A 100 -2.87 -8.93 5.86
CA THR A 100 -2.75 -7.52 5.46
C THR A 100 -3.99 -7.05 4.72
N TYR A 101 -4.45 -7.84 3.74
CA TYR A 101 -5.67 -7.60 2.97
C TYR A 101 -6.90 -7.47 3.88
N SER A 102 -7.17 -8.45 4.75
CA SER A 102 -8.34 -8.43 5.63
C SER A 102 -8.35 -7.22 6.56
N THR A 103 -7.18 -6.83 7.05
CA THR A 103 -7.02 -5.64 7.91
C THR A 103 -7.32 -4.36 7.13
N GLN A 104 -6.68 -4.20 5.97
CA GLN A 104 -6.77 -2.97 5.17
C GLN A 104 -8.08 -2.84 4.39
N LYS A 105 -8.80 -3.95 4.14
CA LYS A 105 -10.16 -3.92 3.60
C LYS A 105 -11.09 -3.04 4.42
N LEU A 106 -10.90 -3.03 5.75
CA LEU A 106 -11.71 -2.28 6.71
C LEU A 106 -11.23 -0.85 6.94
N TRP A 107 -10.16 -0.40 6.29
CA TRP A 107 -9.64 0.94 6.52
C TRP A 107 -10.41 1.99 5.71
N PRO A 108 -10.81 3.11 6.32
CA PRO A 108 -11.57 4.13 5.62
C PRO A 108 -10.65 5.02 4.76
N VAL A 109 -10.82 4.96 3.43
CA VAL A 109 -10.22 5.90 2.47
C VAL A 109 -11.34 6.55 1.68
N ARG A 110 -11.81 7.70 2.17
CA ARG A 110 -13.01 8.38 1.64
C ARG A 110 -12.81 9.01 0.26
N ASN A 111 -11.58 9.44 -0.04
CA ASN A 111 -11.28 10.07 -1.31
C ASN A 111 -11.11 8.99 -2.40
N PRO A 112 -11.94 8.97 -3.46
CA PRO A 112 -11.91 7.92 -4.48
C PRO A 112 -10.64 7.96 -5.34
N GLU A 113 -10.05 9.14 -5.57
CA GLU A 113 -8.80 9.28 -6.34
C GLU A 113 -7.62 8.71 -5.57
N LEU A 114 -7.50 9.05 -4.28
CA LEU A 114 -6.49 8.47 -3.38
C LEU A 114 -6.67 6.96 -3.28
N ARG A 115 -7.92 6.49 -3.10
CA ARG A 115 -8.23 5.05 -3.02
C ARG A 115 -7.78 4.32 -4.28
N LYS A 116 -8.13 4.84 -5.46
CA LYS A 116 -7.72 4.28 -6.74
C LYS A 116 -6.20 4.28 -6.89
N LYS A 117 -5.53 5.38 -6.56
CA LYS A 117 -4.06 5.49 -6.63
C LYS A 117 -3.39 4.45 -5.73
N LEU A 118 -3.83 4.32 -4.48
CA LEU A 118 -3.32 3.30 -3.55
C LEU A 118 -3.52 1.89 -4.09
N ARG A 119 -4.73 1.54 -4.55
CA ARG A 119 -5.01 0.22 -5.13
C ARG A 119 -4.09 -0.10 -6.29
N ASN A 120 -3.93 0.83 -7.23
CA ASN A 120 -3.04 0.66 -8.37
C ASN A 120 -1.60 0.44 -7.92
N THR A 121 -1.06 1.32 -7.07
CA THR A 121 0.35 1.22 -6.63
C THR A 121 0.62 -0.04 -5.83
N ILE A 122 -0.31 -0.48 -4.97
CA ILE A 122 -0.20 -1.75 -4.24
C ILE A 122 -0.25 -2.93 -5.21
N THR A 123 -1.21 -2.93 -6.14
CA THR A 123 -1.35 -3.97 -7.17
C THR A 123 -0.08 -4.09 -7.98
N ASP A 124 0.43 -2.99 -8.54
CA ASP A 124 1.66 -2.97 -9.32
C ASP A 124 2.83 -3.56 -8.51
N LYS A 125 2.98 -3.16 -7.25
CA LYS A 125 4.07 -3.62 -6.38
C LYS A 125 3.95 -5.11 -6.04
N VAL A 126 2.76 -5.57 -5.67
CA VAL A 126 2.50 -6.96 -5.27
C VAL A 126 2.62 -7.91 -6.47
N ILE A 127 1.94 -7.58 -7.57
CA ILE A 127 1.93 -8.41 -8.78
C ILE A 127 3.32 -8.47 -9.42
N SER A 128 4.07 -7.35 -9.44
CA SER A 128 5.46 -7.36 -9.90
C SER A 128 6.35 -8.25 -9.03
N GLY A 129 6.24 -8.14 -7.70
CA GLY A 129 6.98 -8.98 -6.76
C GLY A 129 6.68 -10.48 -6.91
N MET A 130 5.40 -10.82 -7.06
CA MET A 130 4.97 -12.20 -7.32
C MET A 130 5.49 -12.69 -8.67
N THR A 131 5.27 -11.94 -9.75
CA THR A 131 5.70 -12.33 -11.11
C THR A 131 7.19 -12.61 -11.16
N LYS A 132 8.01 -11.75 -10.52
CA LYS A 132 9.45 -11.98 -10.41
C LYS A 132 9.76 -13.30 -9.69
N TYR A 133 9.15 -13.54 -8.52
CA TYR A 133 9.32 -14.81 -7.80
C TYR A 133 8.94 -16.02 -8.66
N LEU A 134 7.86 -15.92 -9.44
CA LEU A 134 7.40 -17.00 -10.32
C LEU A 134 8.41 -17.31 -11.43
N VAL A 135 8.95 -16.28 -12.08
CA VAL A 135 9.98 -16.43 -13.11
C VAL A 135 11.22 -17.12 -12.53
N ASP A 136 11.62 -16.74 -11.31
CA ASP A 136 12.84 -17.26 -10.68
C ASP A 136 12.69 -18.68 -10.10
N ASN A 137 11.47 -19.13 -9.75
CA ASN A 137 11.25 -20.38 -9.00
C ASN A 137 10.40 -21.44 -9.73
N THR A 138 9.78 -21.14 -10.87
CA THR A 138 8.97 -22.14 -11.60
C THR A 138 9.78 -22.88 -12.67
N THR A 139 9.84 -24.20 -12.54
CA THR A 139 10.54 -25.08 -13.51
C THR A 139 9.58 -25.80 -14.45
N THR A 140 8.29 -25.89 -14.11
CA THR A 140 7.28 -26.64 -14.90
C THR A 140 6.13 -25.76 -15.39
N ILE A 141 5.54 -26.12 -16.54
CA ILE A 141 4.38 -25.42 -17.13
C ILE A 141 3.16 -25.48 -16.18
N ARG A 142 2.94 -26.61 -15.51
CA ARG A 142 1.80 -26.78 -14.60
C ARG A 142 1.86 -25.80 -13.42
N GLN A 143 3.03 -25.64 -12.79
CA GLN A 143 3.22 -24.67 -11.72
C GLN A 143 2.97 -23.24 -12.20
N ARG A 144 3.37 -22.91 -13.44
CA ARG A 144 3.10 -21.58 -14.01
C ARG A 144 1.60 -21.32 -14.15
N VAL A 145 0.83 -22.29 -14.65
CA VAL A 145 -0.63 -22.12 -14.81
C VAL A 145 -1.32 -21.94 -13.46
N GLU A 146 -1.03 -22.80 -12.48
CA GLU A 146 -1.62 -22.71 -11.14
C GLU A 146 -1.32 -21.37 -10.48
N LEU A 147 -0.08 -20.87 -10.63
CA LEU A 147 0.35 -19.62 -10.01
C LEU A 147 -0.16 -18.37 -10.77
N THR A 148 -0.38 -18.44 -12.08
CA THR A 148 -1.03 -17.35 -12.84
C THR A 148 -2.47 -17.14 -12.37
N VAL A 149 -3.23 -18.21 -12.15
CA VAL A 149 -4.60 -18.11 -11.60
C VAL A 149 -4.57 -17.42 -10.24
N GLU A 150 -3.61 -17.77 -9.39
CA GLU A 150 -3.47 -17.17 -8.06
C GLU A 150 -3.10 -15.67 -8.12
N VAL A 151 -2.27 -15.27 -9.08
CA VAL A 151 -1.95 -13.84 -9.34
C VAL A 151 -3.21 -13.06 -9.72
N GLU A 152 -4.03 -13.60 -10.63
CA GLU A 152 -5.28 -12.96 -11.05
C GLU A 152 -6.30 -12.83 -9.91
N GLU A 153 -6.38 -13.84 -9.03
CA GLU A 153 -7.24 -13.77 -7.84
C GLU A 153 -6.78 -12.69 -6.87
N MET A 154 -5.48 -12.61 -6.57
CA MET A 154 -4.94 -11.58 -5.68
C MET A 154 -5.10 -10.17 -6.25
N GLU A 155 -4.94 -9.99 -7.56
CA GLU A 155 -5.20 -8.71 -8.23
C GLU A 155 -6.64 -8.25 -8.03
N LYS A 156 -7.63 -9.16 -8.20
CA LYS A 156 -9.04 -8.87 -7.94
C LYS A 156 -9.29 -8.50 -6.48
N MET A 157 -8.69 -9.23 -5.55
CA MET A 157 -8.80 -8.92 -4.11
C MET A 157 -8.27 -7.51 -3.81
N LEU A 158 -7.13 -7.12 -4.37
CA LEU A 158 -6.55 -5.78 -4.18
C LEU A 158 -7.44 -4.64 -4.72
N GLN A 159 -8.41 -4.93 -5.58
CA GLN A 159 -9.42 -3.93 -5.96
C GLN A 159 -10.46 -3.67 -4.88
N GLU A 160 -10.54 -4.49 -3.83
CA GLU A 160 -11.53 -4.39 -2.75
C GLU A 160 -10.96 -3.83 -1.44
N ILE A 161 -9.68 -3.48 -1.37
CA ILE A 161 -9.10 -2.88 -0.16
C ILE A 161 -9.59 -1.45 0.05
N PHE A 162 -9.69 -1.01 1.31
CA PHE A 162 -10.17 0.33 1.69
C PHE A 162 -11.67 0.61 1.43
N GLU A 163 -12.52 -0.37 1.70
CA GLU A 163 -14.00 -0.25 1.60
C GLU A 163 -14.67 -0.01 2.96
N GLY A 164 -13.89 0.27 4.01
CA GLY A 164 -14.39 0.61 5.35
C GLY A 164 -14.84 2.06 5.53
#